data_AF-A0A661NR10-F1
#
_entry.id   AF-A0A661NR10-F1
#
_cell.length_a   1.000
_cell.length_b   1.000
_cell.length_c   1.000
_cell.angle_alpha   90.00
_cell.angle_beta   90.00
_cell.angle_gamma   90.00
#
_symmetry.space_group_name_H-M   'P 1'
#
loop_
_entity.id
_entity.type
_entity.pdbx_description
1 polymer ?
#
loop_
_entity_poly.entity_id
_entity_poly.type
_entity_poly.pdbx_seq_one_letter_code
_entity_poly.pdbx_strand_id
1 'polypeptide(L)'
;MRTAGATPRIQGRQWPAGLVALGCLAVQIPGGVPATALALLVWLVTLLLADRTALRALWLPRFWLVSLLLASLSGLLLGQHDVRLGGLALSRTGLEAGLLMVLRGGFMFALASWASRRLREPGAQRLAECLGARSLGQAFAAAVDLLPELQRLFTADLASAGEKNARGRVRRLARAFSALFYHTASLAEQMSRPVDNVSRRSPLVRPRLVAVVGSPGSGKTTSLLALASSLRRRGITVGGVVQPAQYRQGRKTGYRLRDIASGEEIDFARRSSAAGEQGLPFRFDPAGWEWSRDRLRRQSRRARVLLVDELGLLEAGGGGHLQALLSLGAANRADVWLLAVRADCAEVLGRMLGGFDAMLQPGCDPEHVLRQIILADGGQAGNCAGRAKA
;
A
#
# COMPACT_ATOMS: atom_id res chain seq x y z
N MET A 1 -3.41 -22.00 33.19
CA MET A 1 -1.97 -21.95 32.87
C MET A 1 -1.71 -20.68 32.07
N ARG A 2 -0.87 -19.79 32.61
CA ARG A 2 -0.50 -18.49 32.02
C ARG A 2 0.36 -18.73 30.77
N THR A 3 -0.10 -18.33 29.60
CA THR A 3 0.77 -18.17 28.42
C THR A 3 1.41 -16.79 28.50
N ALA A 4 2.74 -16.80 28.69
CA ALA A 4 3.57 -15.63 28.88
C ALA A 4 3.48 -14.69 27.68
N GLY A 5 3.25 -13.40 27.97
CA GLY A 5 3.40 -12.33 27.01
C GLY A 5 4.85 -12.25 26.54
N ALA A 6 5.06 -12.49 25.24
CA ALA A 6 6.30 -12.13 24.58
C ALA A 6 6.38 -10.60 24.50
N THR A 7 7.09 -10.00 25.43
CA THR A 7 7.56 -8.62 25.32
C THR A 7 8.32 -8.43 23.99
N PRO A 8 8.04 -7.39 23.20
CA PRO A 8 8.84 -7.10 22.02
C PRO A 8 10.26 -6.79 22.49
N ARG A 9 11.22 -7.65 22.13
CA ARG A 9 12.65 -7.40 22.39
C ARG A 9 13.01 -6.06 21.76
N ILE A 10 13.22 -5.06 22.62
CA ILE A 10 13.72 -3.75 22.23
C ILE A 10 15.02 -3.94 21.44
N GLN A 11 15.02 -3.32 20.28
CA GLN A 11 15.97 -3.34 19.17
C GLN A 11 17.31 -2.66 19.55
N GLY A 12 17.96 -3.12 20.62
CA GLY A 12 19.09 -2.44 21.27
C GLY A 12 20.49 -2.73 20.72
N ARG A 13 20.65 -3.51 19.63
CA ARG A 13 21.96 -4.06 19.23
C ARG A 13 22.48 -3.57 17.87
N GLN A 14 22.04 -2.41 17.38
CA GLN A 14 22.27 -2.04 15.96
C GLN A 14 22.74 -0.60 15.70
N TRP A 15 22.87 0.23 16.74
CA TRP A 15 23.61 1.51 16.70
C TRP A 15 25.11 1.42 16.36
N PRO A 16 25.87 0.35 16.70
CA PRO A 16 27.32 0.34 16.44
C PRO A 16 27.66 0.34 14.94
N ALA A 17 26.82 -0.24 14.08
CA ALA A 17 27.06 -0.24 12.64
C ALA A 17 26.97 1.18 12.04
N GLY A 18 26.05 2.02 12.52
CA GLY A 18 25.94 3.41 12.06
C GLY A 18 27.16 4.26 12.45
N LEU A 19 27.69 4.07 13.67
CA LEU A 19 28.90 4.75 14.13
C LEU A 19 30.15 4.31 13.35
N VAL A 20 30.28 3.02 13.07
CA VAL A 20 31.36 2.49 12.23
C VAL A 20 31.24 3.05 10.80
N ALA A 21 30.04 3.17 10.25
CA ALA A 21 29.82 3.77 8.93
C ALA A 21 30.31 5.23 8.87
N LEU A 22 29.98 6.04 9.89
CA LEU A 22 30.43 7.43 9.98
C LEU A 22 31.94 7.54 10.13
N GLY A 23 32.55 6.67 10.94
CA GLY A 23 34.01 6.58 11.08
C GLY A 23 34.70 6.22 9.76
N CYS A 24 34.20 5.21 9.04
CA CYS A 24 34.71 4.85 7.72
C CYS A 24 34.57 6.01 6.72
N LEU A 25 33.44 6.72 6.72
CA LEU A 25 33.21 7.88 5.84
C LEU A 25 34.22 9.01 6.12
N ALA A 26 34.48 9.31 7.39
CA ALA A 26 35.44 10.33 7.80
C ALA A 26 36.88 10.01 7.37
N VAL A 27 37.26 8.71 7.36
CA VAL A 27 38.56 8.24 6.86
C VAL A 27 38.62 8.29 5.33
N GLN A 28 37.48 8.09 4.65
CA GLN A 28 37.46 7.93 3.20
C GLN A 28 37.59 9.23 2.40
N ILE A 29 37.08 10.33 2.96
CA ILE A 29 37.10 11.66 2.32
C ILE A 29 38.53 12.19 2.18
N PRO A 30 39.37 12.23 3.24
CA PRO A 30 40.75 12.70 3.14
C PRO A 30 41.76 11.58 2.79
N GLY A 31 41.38 10.31 2.94
CA GLY A 31 42.31 9.18 2.83
C GLY A 31 42.79 8.88 1.41
N GLY A 32 44.06 8.49 1.29
CA GLY A 32 44.63 7.87 0.10
C GLY A 32 44.18 6.41 -0.09
N VAL A 33 44.73 5.72 -1.10
CA VAL A 33 44.39 4.32 -1.43
C VAL A 33 44.39 3.38 -0.22
N PRO A 34 45.44 3.33 0.64
CA PRO A 34 45.47 2.35 1.74
C PRO A 34 44.42 2.65 2.82
N ALA A 35 44.20 3.92 3.14
CA ALA A 35 43.21 4.33 4.15
C ALA A 35 41.77 4.06 3.67
N THR A 36 41.49 4.34 2.40
CA THR A 36 40.18 4.08 1.79
C THR A 36 39.90 2.59 1.62
N ALA A 37 40.91 1.79 1.28
CA ALA A 37 40.81 0.33 1.21
C ALA A 37 40.54 -0.28 2.60
N LEU A 38 41.26 0.17 3.63
CA LEU A 38 41.03 -0.27 5.01
C LEU A 38 39.63 0.11 5.51
N ALA A 39 39.18 1.34 5.25
CA ALA A 39 37.84 1.78 5.62
C ALA A 39 36.74 0.94 4.94
N LEU A 40 36.92 0.62 3.65
CA LEU A 40 36.02 -0.27 2.93
C LEU A 40 36.04 -1.69 3.52
N LEU A 41 37.21 -2.24 3.83
CA LEU A 41 37.34 -3.57 4.43
C LEU A 41 36.61 -3.65 5.78
N VAL A 42 36.84 -2.68 6.67
CA VAL A 42 36.17 -2.59 7.98
C VAL A 42 34.66 -2.52 7.80
N TRP A 43 34.18 -1.77 6.81
CA TRP A 43 32.76 -1.70 6.50
C TRP A 43 32.19 -3.02 5.99
N LEU A 44 32.88 -3.69 5.06
CA LEU A 44 32.46 -4.99 4.54
C LEU A 44 32.43 -6.08 5.64
N VAL A 45 33.41 -6.09 6.54
CA VAL A 45 33.41 -6.99 7.73
C VAL A 45 32.23 -6.67 8.64
N THR A 46 31.95 -5.39 8.88
CA THR A 46 30.78 -4.96 9.65
C THR A 46 29.48 -5.44 9.00
N LEU A 47 29.34 -5.34 7.68
CA LEU A 47 28.20 -5.87 6.94
C LEU A 47 28.12 -7.40 6.98
N LEU A 48 29.24 -8.11 6.90
CA LEU A 48 29.28 -9.57 7.00
C LEU A 48 28.75 -10.06 8.36
N LEU A 49 29.02 -9.30 9.42
CA LEU A 49 28.60 -9.60 10.79
C LEU A 49 27.16 -9.11 11.08
N ALA A 50 26.76 -7.96 10.54
CA ALA A 50 25.50 -7.30 10.87
C ALA A 50 24.36 -7.52 9.86
N ASP A 51 24.66 -7.66 8.57
CA ASP A 51 23.67 -7.82 7.49
C ASP A 51 24.27 -8.50 6.24
N ARG A 52 24.30 -9.84 6.25
CA ARG A 52 24.77 -10.64 5.11
C ARG A 52 23.95 -10.43 3.83
N THR A 53 22.72 -9.98 3.95
CA THR A 53 21.84 -9.72 2.80
C THR A 53 22.26 -8.43 2.09
N ALA A 54 22.73 -7.43 2.85
CA ALA A 54 23.38 -6.25 2.31
C ALA A 54 24.63 -6.60 1.48
N LEU A 55 25.45 -7.51 2.01
CA LEU A 55 26.65 -7.98 1.32
C LEU A 55 26.33 -8.70 0.00
N ARG A 56 25.28 -9.54 -0.05
CA ARG A 56 24.88 -10.23 -1.30
C ARG A 56 24.46 -9.27 -2.40
N ALA A 57 23.85 -8.14 -2.06
CA ALA A 57 23.45 -7.14 -3.05
C ALA A 57 24.64 -6.43 -3.70
N LEU A 58 25.83 -6.49 -3.09
CA LEU A 58 27.06 -5.97 -3.68
C LEU A 58 27.64 -6.88 -4.76
N TRP A 59 27.14 -8.12 -4.86
CA TRP A 59 27.68 -9.12 -5.78
C TRP A 59 27.14 -8.92 -7.21
N LEU A 60 27.61 -7.85 -7.87
CA LEU A 60 27.39 -7.56 -9.28
C LEU A 60 28.71 -7.66 -10.06
N PRO A 61 29.17 -8.88 -10.42
CA PRO A 61 30.49 -9.08 -11.00
C PRO A 61 30.71 -8.27 -12.29
N ARG A 62 29.66 -8.12 -13.11
CA ARG A 62 29.71 -7.31 -14.34
C ARG A 62 29.95 -5.83 -14.07
N PHE A 63 29.31 -5.28 -13.04
CA PHE A 63 29.46 -3.87 -12.66
C PHE A 63 30.87 -3.57 -12.17
N TRP A 64 31.42 -4.44 -11.31
CA TRP A 64 32.78 -4.28 -10.78
C TRP A 64 33.85 -4.45 -11.85
N LEU A 65 33.66 -5.39 -12.79
CA LEU A 65 34.59 -5.58 -13.90
C LEU A 65 34.66 -4.35 -14.80
N VAL A 66 33.50 -3.77 -15.16
CA VAL A 66 33.45 -2.52 -15.94
C VAL A 66 34.09 -1.36 -15.18
N SER A 67 33.84 -1.25 -13.87
CA SER A 67 34.40 -0.20 -13.02
C SER A 67 35.93 -0.30 -12.91
N LEU A 68 36.45 -1.53 -12.77
CA LEU A 68 37.90 -1.79 -12.70
C LEU A 68 38.59 -1.54 -14.04
N LEU A 69 37.92 -1.87 -15.15
CA LEU A 69 38.39 -1.56 -16.50
C LEU A 69 38.47 -0.05 -16.73
N LEU A 70 37.44 0.70 -16.32
CA LEU A 70 37.42 2.15 -16.42
C LEU A 70 38.50 2.80 -15.53
N ALA A 71 38.71 2.27 -14.32
CA ALA A 71 39.79 2.71 -13.44
C ALA A 71 41.17 2.44 -14.03
N SER A 72 41.34 1.32 -14.74
CA SER A 72 42.59 1.02 -15.45
C SER A 72 42.82 1.99 -16.61
N LEU A 73 41.75 2.36 -17.32
CA LEU A 73 41.78 3.35 -18.40
C LEU A 73 42.12 4.77 -17.91
N SER A 74 41.75 5.11 -16.67
CA SER A 74 42.14 6.38 -16.01
C SER A 74 43.67 6.55 -15.98
N GLY A 75 44.42 5.47 -15.79
CA GLY A 75 45.88 5.48 -15.84
C GLY A 75 46.47 5.83 -17.21
N LEU A 76 45.71 5.68 -18.29
CA LEU A 76 46.14 6.01 -19.65
C LEU A 76 45.73 7.43 -20.06
N LEU A 77 44.69 7.99 -19.44
CA LEU A 77 44.05 9.25 -19.86
C LEU A 77 44.36 10.44 -18.95
N LEU A 78 44.72 10.19 -17.68
CA LEU A 78 44.83 11.23 -16.65
C LEU A 78 46.20 11.22 -15.98
N GLY A 79 46.80 12.40 -15.77
CA GLY A 79 48.05 12.59 -15.04
C GLY A 79 49.30 12.58 -15.93
N GLN A 80 50.46 12.83 -15.33
CA GLN A 80 51.75 12.75 -16.04
C GLN A 80 52.16 11.30 -16.24
N HIS A 81 52.69 10.99 -17.42
CA HIS A 81 52.98 9.61 -17.84
C HIS A 81 54.37 9.20 -17.36
N ASP A 82 54.43 8.67 -16.14
CA ASP A 82 55.70 8.45 -15.42
C ASP A 82 56.20 7.00 -15.51
N VAL A 83 55.39 6.06 -16.04
CA VAL A 83 55.73 4.63 -16.14
C VAL A 83 55.51 4.14 -17.55
N ARG A 84 56.47 3.39 -18.10
CA ARG A 84 56.28 2.66 -19.35
C ARG A 84 56.19 1.17 -19.04
N LEU A 85 55.03 0.57 -19.30
CA LEU A 85 54.78 -0.85 -19.11
C LEU A 85 54.35 -1.45 -20.45
N GLY A 86 55.17 -2.33 -21.03
CA GLY A 86 54.88 -2.96 -22.32
C GLY A 86 54.67 -1.98 -23.49
N GLY A 87 55.35 -0.83 -23.51
CA GLY A 87 55.21 0.20 -24.54
C GLY A 87 54.10 1.23 -24.29
N LEU A 88 53.25 1.02 -23.29
CA LEU A 88 52.21 1.96 -22.90
C LEU A 88 52.73 2.91 -21.82
N ALA A 89 52.60 4.21 -22.09
CA ALA A 89 52.92 5.27 -21.13
C ALA A 89 51.74 5.45 -20.17
N LEU A 90 51.90 4.99 -18.94
CA LEU A 90 50.91 4.97 -17.87
C LEU A 90 51.24 6.03 -16.81
N SER A 91 50.21 6.68 -16.31
CA SER A 91 50.29 7.58 -15.18
C SER A 91 50.01 6.84 -13.87
N ARG A 92 50.96 6.91 -12.91
CA ARG A 92 50.73 6.38 -11.55
C ARG A 92 49.62 7.14 -10.85
N THR A 93 49.62 8.47 -10.98
CA THR A 93 48.58 9.32 -10.39
C THR A 93 47.21 9.05 -11.01
N GLY A 94 47.15 8.81 -12.33
CA GLY A 94 45.92 8.40 -13.01
C GLY A 94 45.35 7.04 -12.57
N LEU A 95 46.23 6.05 -12.34
CA LEU A 95 45.83 4.73 -11.82
C LEU A 95 45.38 4.81 -10.36
N GLU A 96 46.11 5.56 -9.52
CA GLU A 96 45.75 5.78 -8.12
C GLU A 96 44.39 6.49 -8.01
N ALA A 97 44.14 7.51 -8.84
CA ALA A 97 42.85 8.20 -8.89
C ALA A 97 41.72 7.26 -9.34
N GLY A 98 41.95 6.44 -10.36
CA GLY A 98 40.99 5.43 -10.82
C GLY A 98 40.65 4.41 -9.73
N LEU A 99 41.66 3.90 -9.03
CA LEU A 99 41.49 2.96 -7.94
C LEU A 99 40.75 3.60 -6.74
N LEU A 100 41.11 4.83 -6.37
CA LEU A 100 40.41 5.62 -5.35
C LEU A 100 38.93 5.78 -5.68
N MET A 101 38.60 6.06 -6.95
CA MET A 101 37.21 6.21 -7.39
C MET A 101 36.42 4.91 -7.22
N VAL A 102 37.02 3.76 -7.56
CA VAL A 102 36.38 2.44 -7.38
C VAL A 102 36.18 2.10 -5.90
N LEU A 103 37.18 2.35 -5.06
CA LEU A 103 37.09 2.09 -3.62
C LEU A 103 36.04 2.99 -2.94
N ARG A 104 35.99 4.27 -3.31
CA ARG A 104 34.99 5.23 -2.82
C ARG A 104 33.58 4.86 -3.29
N GLY A 105 33.42 4.57 -4.58
CA GLY A 105 32.15 4.09 -5.14
C GLY A 105 31.67 2.79 -4.48
N GLY A 106 32.58 1.85 -4.24
CA GLY A 106 32.35 0.62 -3.48
C GLY A 106 31.76 0.85 -2.10
N PHE A 107 32.37 1.76 -1.34
CA PHE A 107 31.85 2.11 -0.03
C PHE A 107 30.50 2.82 -0.10
N MET A 108 30.34 3.82 -0.96
CA MET A 108 29.07 4.54 -1.11
C MET A 108 27.93 3.61 -1.51
N PHE A 109 28.19 2.65 -2.41
CA PHE A 109 27.21 1.66 -2.83
C PHE A 109 26.87 0.67 -1.71
N ALA A 110 27.86 0.22 -0.93
CA ALA A 110 27.65 -0.62 0.25
C ALA A 110 26.87 0.10 1.36
N LEU A 111 27.21 1.35 1.62
CA LEU A 111 26.50 2.21 2.56
C LEU A 111 25.05 2.43 2.14
N ALA A 112 24.81 2.75 0.86
CA ALA A 112 23.45 2.92 0.33
C ALA A 112 22.66 1.60 0.36
N SER A 113 23.29 0.47 0.06
CA SER A 113 22.67 -0.85 0.11
C SER A 113 22.24 -1.26 1.52
N TRP A 114 22.98 -0.82 2.54
CA TRP A 114 22.63 -1.01 3.94
C TRP A 114 21.59 0.01 4.41
N ALA A 115 21.84 1.30 4.16
CA ALA A 115 20.97 2.41 4.57
C ALA A 115 19.56 2.27 3.95
N SER A 116 19.45 1.90 2.67
CA SER A 116 18.17 1.69 1.99
C SER A 116 17.34 0.54 2.57
N ARG A 117 17.96 -0.42 3.27
CA ARG A 117 17.22 -1.47 4.02
C ARG A 117 16.82 -0.96 5.39
N ARG A 118 17.69 -0.23 6.07
CA ARG A 118 17.40 0.39 7.37
C ARG A 118 16.27 1.41 7.30
N LEU A 119 16.20 2.17 6.22
CA LEU A 119 15.13 3.15 6.02
C LEU A 119 13.75 2.49 5.79
N ARG A 120 13.70 1.19 5.47
CA ARG A 120 12.43 0.43 5.35
C ARG A 120 11.94 -0.14 6.67
N GLU A 121 12.77 -0.13 7.71
CA GLU A 121 12.38 -0.59 9.04
C GLU A 121 11.48 0.47 9.72
N PRO A 122 10.41 0.07 10.45
CA PRO A 122 9.49 1.00 11.12
C PRO A 122 10.17 1.98 12.09
N GLY A 123 11.36 1.64 12.59
CA GLY A 123 12.16 2.50 13.48
C GLY A 123 12.74 3.74 12.80
N ALA A 124 13.00 3.70 11.49
CA ALA A 124 13.54 4.85 10.76
C ALA A 124 12.50 5.97 10.57
N GLN A 125 11.22 5.60 10.46
CA GLN A 125 10.10 6.55 10.38
C GLN A 125 9.98 7.38 11.67
N ARG A 126 10.21 6.76 12.85
CA ARG A 126 10.21 7.46 14.15
C ARG A 126 11.39 8.42 14.34
N LEU A 127 12.55 8.09 13.76
CA LEU A 127 13.72 8.98 13.73
C LEU A 127 13.50 10.20 12.83
N ALA A 128 12.86 10.01 11.66
CA ALA A 128 12.46 11.10 10.78
C ALA A 128 11.38 12.01 11.41
N GLU A 129 10.47 11.44 12.21
CA GLU A 129 9.51 12.19 13.03
C GLU A 129 10.19 13.03 14.11
N CYS A 130 11.25 12.53 14.75
CA CYS A 130 12.03 13.26 15.76
C CYS A 130 12.85 14.41 15.17
N LEU A 131 13.27 14.31 13.91
CA LEU A 131 14.06 15.33 13.20
C LEU A 131 13.21 16.41 12.51
N GLY A 132 11.90 16.45 12.76
CA GLY A 132 10.99 17.47 12.20
C GLY A 132 10.66 17.30 10.71
N ALA A 133 11.14 16.23 10.07
CA ALA A 133 10.99 15.97 8.63
C ALA A 133 9.88 14.95 8.36
N ARG A 134 8.70 15.13 8.96
CA ARG A 134 7.55 14.20 8.84
C ARG A 134 7.11 13.99 7.38
N SER A 135 7.17 15.04 6.56
CA SER A 135 6.83 14.98 5.13
C SER A 135 7.81 14.11 4.33
N LEU A 136 9.11 14.13 4.68
CA LEU A 136 10.15 13.32 4.05
C LEU A 136 10.02 11.83 4.43
N GLY A 137 9.74 11.54 5.70
CA GLY A 137 9.50 10.16 6.16
C GLY A 137 8.28 9.53 5.50
N GLN A 138 7.21 10.30 5.31
CA GLN A 138 5.98 9.86 4.65
C GLN A 138 6.13 9.74 3.13
N ALA A 139 6.82 10.69 2.48
CA ALA A 139 7.15 10.59 1.05
C ALA A 139 8.05 9.38 0.75
N PHE A 140 8.99 9.08 1.65
CA PHE A 140 9.85 7.91 1.54
C PHE A 140 9.06 6.60 1.76
N ALA A 141 8.18 6.54 2.76
CA ALA A 141 7.30 5.39 2.97
C ALA A 141 6.43 5.12 1.73
N ALA A 142 5.83 6.17 1.15
CA ALA A 142 5.08 6.08 -0.09
C ALA A 142 5.93 5.59 -1.27
N ALA A 143 7.17 6.07 -1.41
CA ALA A 143 8.10 5.62 -2.46
C ALA A 143 8.51 4.14 -2.29
N VAL A 144 8.66 3.67 -1.05
CA VAL A 144 8.97 2.27 -0.73
C VAL A 144 7.75 1.37 -0.99
N ASP A 145 6.55 1.81 -0.66
CA ASP A 145 5.30 1.08 -0.91
C ASP A 145 4.98 0.95 -2.40
N LEU A 146 5.52 1.85 -3.22
CA LEU A 146 5.45 1.78 -4.69
C LEU A 146 6.42 0.75 -5.31
N LEU A 147 7.45 0.33 -4.58
CA LEU A 147 8.50 -0.54 -5.12
C LEU A 147 8.02 -1.98 -5.44
N PRO A 148 7.22 -2.66 -4.59
CA PRO A 148 6.64 -3.97 -4.91
C PRO A 148 5.76 -3.92 -6.16
N GLU A 149 5.05 -2.83 -6.37
CA GLU A 149 4.15 -2.65 -7.52
C GLU A 149 4.94 -2.42 -8.81
N LEU A 150 6.03 -1.64 -8.74
CA LEU A 150 7.00 -1.52 -9.84
C LEU A 150 7.69 -2.86 -10.14
N GLN A 151 8.07 -3.62 -9.12
CA GLN A 151 8.66 -4.96 -9.32
C GLN A 151 7.66 -5.91 -10.00
N ARG A 152 6.39 -5.90 -9.60
CA ARG A 152 5.33 -6.68 -10.26
C ARG A 152 5.18 -6.32 -11.73
N LEU A 153 5.16 -5.03 -12.05
CA LEU A 153 5.11 -4.53 -13.43
C LEU A 153 6.33 -4.98 -14.26
N PHE A 154 7.54 -4.88 -13.69
CA PHE A 154 8.77 -5.33 -14.36
C PHE A 154 8.83 -6.85 -14.53
N THR A 155 8.39 -7.63 -13.53
CA THR A 155 8.34 -9.10 -13.64
C THR A 155 7.28 -9.59 -14.62
N ALA A 156 6.16 -8.88 -14.74
CA ALA A 156 5.16 -9.14 -15.77
C ALA A 156 5.68 -8.82 -17.19
N ASP A 157 6.55 -7.82 -17.33
CA ASP A 157 7.25 -7.51 -18.58
C ASP A 157 8.29 -8.59 -18.96
N LEU A 158 9.03 -9.14 -18.00
CA LEU A 158 9.99 -10.24 -18.26
C LEU A 158 9.29 -11.56 -18.62
N ALA A 159 8.13 -11.84 -18.03
CA ALA A 159 7.32 -13.01 -18.35
C ALA A 159 6.60 -12.90 -19.72
N SER A 160 6.45 -11.68 -20.25
CA SER A 160 5.78 -11.40 -21.53
C SER A 160 6.74 -11.01 -22.67
N ALA A 161 8.03 -11.34 -22.53
CA ALA A 161 9.08 -11.15 -23.54
C ALA A 161 8.87 -11.89 -24.89
N GLY A 162 7.64 -12.34 -25.19
CA GLY A 162 7.21 -12.85 -26.49
C GLY A 162 6.56 -11.80 -27.42
N GLU A 163 6.22 -10.59 -26.96
CA GLU A 163 5.58 -9.59 -27.83
C GLU A 163 6.57 -8.68 -28.56
N LYS A 164 6.75 -8.94 -29.86
CA LYS A 164 7.68 -8.23 -30.76
C LYS A 164 7.28 -6.77 -31.09
N ASN A 165 6.12 -6.28 -30.66
CA ASN A 165 5.57 -5.00 -31.15
C ASN A 165 5.89 -3.81 -30.21
N ALA A 166 6.75 -2.89 -30.68
CA ALA A 166 7.24 -1.73 -29.92
C ALA A 166 6.11 -0.80 -29.42
N ARG A 167 5.03 -0.63 -30.21
CA ARG A 167 3.85 0.17 -29.82
C ARG A 167 3.09 -0.39 -28.63
N GLY A 168 3.09 -1.72 -28.44
CA GLY A 168 2.44 -2.38 -27.30
C GLY A 168 3.15 -2.13 -25.97
N ARG A 169 4.49 -2.10 -26.00
CA ARG A 169 5.34 -1.75 -24.84
C ARG A 169 5.14 -0.29 -24.43
N VAL A 170 5.19 0.65 -25.38
CA VAL A 170 4.97 2.09 -25.10
C VAL A 170 3.60 2.35 -24.46
N ARG A 171 2.53 1.73 -24.98
CA ARG A 171 1.17 1.89 -24.43
C ARG A 171 0.98 1.23 -23.06
N ARG A 172 1.80 0.24 -22.71
CA ARG A 172 1.82 -0.37 -21.35
C ARG A 172 2.63 0.46 -20.37
N LEU A 173 3.81 0.94 -20.76
CA LEU A 173 4.61 1.88 -19.98
C LEU A 173 3.83 3.17 -19.69
N ALA A 174 3.11 3.71 -20.68
CA ALA A 174 2.25 4.86 -20.49
C ALA A 174 1.14 4.59 -19.45
N ARG A 175 0.52 3.40 -19.47
CA ARG A 175 -0.52 3.02 -18.49
C ARG A 175 0.05 2.84 -17.09
N ALA A 176 1.22 2.21 -16.97
CA ALA A 176 1.93 2.08 -15.69
C ALA A 176 2.30 3.44 -15.12
N PHE A 177 2.80 4.35 -15.97
CA PHE A 177 3.13 5.72 -15.59
C PHE A 177 1.89 6.51 -15.18
N SER A 178 0.77 6.40 -15.90
CA SER A 178 -0.49 7.04 -15.52
C SER A 178 -1.05 6.53 -14.19
N ALA A 179 -0.96 5.21 -13.92
CA ALA A 179 -1.38 4.63 -12.65
C ALA A 179 -0.49 5.11 -11.49
N LEU A 180 0.84 5.16 -11.71
CA LEU A 180 1.81 5.68 -10.76
C LEU A 180 1.56 7.16 -10.47
N PHE A 181 1.39 7.97 -11.52
CA PHE A 181 1.14 9.40 -11.43
C PHE A 181 -0.16 9.70 -10.68
N TYR A 182 -1.23 8.96 -10.98
CA TYR A 182 -2.51 9.09 -10.28
C TYR A 182 -2.38 8.71 -8.80
N HIS A 183 -1.64 7.65 -8.48
CA HIS A 183 -1.42 7.24 -7.10
C HIS A 183 -0.63 8.28 -6.31
N THR A 184 0.47 8.80 -6.89
CA THR A 184 1.27 9.88 -6.29
C THR A 184 0.49 11.19 -6.16
N ALA A 185 -0.35 11.54 -7.13
CA ALA A 185 -1.19 12.73 -7.08
C ALA A 185 -2.26 12.61 -6.00
N SER A 186 -2.89 11.43 -5.87
CA SER A 186 -3.90 11.17 -4.83
C SER A 186 -3.31 11.21 -3.42
N LEU A 187 -2.06 10.76 -3.24
CA LEU A 187 -1.33 10.85 -1.99
C LEU A 187 -0.92 12.31 -1.69
N ALA A 188 -0.47 13.05 -2.70
CA ALA A 188 -0.15 14.48 -2.57
C ALA A 188 -1.39 15.33 -2.20
N GLU A 189 -2.57 14.96 -2.71
CA GLU A 189 -3.83 15.61 -2.38
C GLU A 189 -4.31 15.27 -0.96
N GLN A 190 -4.03 14.05 -0.48
CA GLN A 190 -4.26 13.68 0.92
C GLN A 190 -3.34 14.45 1.88
N MET A 191 -2.10 14.73 1.46
CA MET A 191 -1.12 15.50 2.24
C MET A 191 -1.36 17.01 2.25
N SER A 192 -2.00 17.54 1.20
CA SER A 192 -2.27 18.99 1.06
C SER A 192 -3.54 19.47 1.77
N ARG A 193 -4.31 18.58 2.39
CA ARG A 193 -5.54 18.99 3.11
C ARG A 193 -5.18 19.63 4.44
N PRO A 194 -5.58 20.89 4.69
CA PRO A 194 -5.43 21.52 6.00
C PRO A 194 -6.10 20.63 7.05
N VAL A 195 -5.38 20.36 8.14
CA VAL A 195 -5.96 19.71 9.32
C VAL A 195 -6.84 20.74 10.01
N ASP A 196 -8.07 20.88 9.53
CA ASP A 196 -9.04 21.79 10.12
C ASP A 196 -9.47 21.26 11.49
N ASN A 197 -9.09 22.03 12.52
CA ASN A 197 -9.56 21.90 13.89
C ASN A 197 -11.07 22.16 13.95
N VAL A 198 -11.88 21.12 13.80
CA VAL A 198 -13.33 21.18 14.05
C VAL A 198 -13.72 20.19 15.15
N SER A 199 -13.87 20.76 16.35
CA SER A 199 -14.85 20.43 17.40
C SER A 199 -14.93 18.99 17.94
N ARG A 200 -14.28 18.82 19.11
CA ARG A 200 -14.72 18.07 20.31
C ARG A 200 -15.86 17.02 20.11
N ARG A 201 -15.52 15.84 19.61
CA ARG A 201 -16.03 14.53 20.08
C ARG A 201 -14.87 13.53 20.04
N SER A 202 -14.90 12.59 20.99
CA SER A 202 -13.95 11.52 21.37
C SER A 202 -13.16 10.84 20.21
N PRO A 203 -12.00 10.21 20.47
CA PRO A 203 -11.00 9.86 19.45
C PRO A 203 -11.62 9.07 18.30
N LEU A 204 -11.25 9.43 17.07
CA LEU A 204 -11.70 8.86 15.78
C LEU A 204 -11.87 7.33 15.84
N VAL A 205 -13.06 6.86 16.23
CA VAL A 205 -13.41 5.44 16.20
C VAL A 205 -13.64 5.10 14.74
N ARG A 206 -12.79 4.24 14.18
CA ARG A 206 -13.02 3.66 12.85
C ARG A 206 -14.41 3.00 12.82
N PRO A 207 -15.18 3.11 11.72
CA PRO A 207 -16.46 2.43 11.63
C PRO A 207 -16.26 0.93 11.79
N ARG A 208 -17.20 0.25 12.44
CA ARG A 208 -17.17 -1.22 12.54
C ARG A 208 -17.47 -1.82 11.18
N LEU A 209 -16.64 -2.74 10.73
CA LEU A 209 -16.73 -3.36 9.41
C LEU A 209 -17.37 -4.74 9.51
N VAL A 210 -18.55 -4.89 8.94
CA VAL A 210 -19.28 -6.16 8.89
C VAL A 210 -19.42 -6.60 7.45
N ALA A 211 -18.84 -7.73 7.11
CA ALA A 211 -18.86 -8.27 5.75
C ALA A 211 -19.83 -9.45 5.64
N VAL A 212 -20.73 -9.42 4.66
CA VAL A 212 -21.42 -10.60 4.16
C VAL A 212 -20.57 -11.19 3.04
N VAL A 213 -19.95 -12.33 3.29
CA VAL A 213 -18.91 -12.93 2.44
C VAL A 213 -19.47 -14.14 1.70
N GLY A 214 -19.27 -14.22 0.39
CA GLY A 214 -19.77 -15.36 -0.38
C GLY A 214 -19.47 -15.28 -1.86
N SER A 215 -19.68 -16.39 -2.56
CA SER A 215 -19.48 -16.51 -4.01
C SER A 215 -20.41 -15.59 -4.81
N PRO A 216 -20.11 -15.31 -6.09
CA PRO A 216 -21.04 -14.61 -6.98
C PRO A 216 -22.41 -15.32 -7.01
N GLY A 217 -23.50 -14.56 -6.86
CA GLY A 217 -24.86 -15.11 -6.88
C GLY A 217 -25.30 -15.82 -5.59
N SER A 218 -24.49 -15.84 -4.53
CA SER A 218 -24.83 -16.53 -3.27
C SER A 218 -25.91 -15.84 -2.42
N GLY A 219 -26.53 -14.74 -2.88
CA GLY A 219 -27.55 -14.02 -2.12
C GLY A 219 -27.04 -12.94 -1.15
N LYS A 220 -25.81 -12.43 -1.34
CA LYS A 220 -25.23 -11.35 -0.50
C LYS A 220 -26.07 -10.07 -0.53
N THR A 221 -26.39 -9.57 -1.73
CA THR A 221 -27.25 -8.41 -1.93
C THR A 221 -28.59 -8.59 -1.21
N THR A 222 -29.21 -9.76 -1.34
CA THR A 222 -30.47 -10.09 -0.66
C THR A 222 -30.32 -10.04 0.86
N SER A 223 -29.25 -10.62 1.39
CA SER A 223 -28.96 -10.64 2.84
C SER A 223 -28.74 -9.22 3.39
N LEU A 224 -27.97 -8.41 2.66
CA LEU A 224 -27.75 -7.00 3.00
C LEU A 224 -29.03 -6.18 2.99
N LEU A 225 -29.91 -6.36 1.99
CA LEU A 225 -31.19 -5.67 1.93
C LEU A 225 -32.14 -6.11 3.06
N ALA A 226 -32.13 -7.39 3.43
CA ALA A 226 -32.89 -7.90 4.58
C ALA A 226 -32.40 -7.29 5.91
N LEU A 227 -31.08 -7.20 6.09
CA LEU A 227 -30.45 -6.52 7.23
C LEU A 227 -30.82 -5.04 7.27
N ALA A 228 -30.68 -4.33 6.15
CA ALA A 228 -31.04 -2.92 6.04
C ALA A 228 -32.50 -2.66 6.39
N SER A 229 -33.41 -3.51 5.88
CA SER A 229 -34.84 -3.42 6.18
C SER A 229 -35.12 -3.63 7.67
N SER A 230 -34.42 -4.57 8.30
CA SER A 230 -34.59 -4.88 9.73
C SER A 230 -34.02 -3.78 10.63
N LEU A 231 -32.89 -3.17 10.26
CA LEU A 231 -32.34 -1.97 10.91
C LEU A 231 -33.32 -0.79 10.82
N ARG A 232 -33.90 -0.55 9.64
CA ARG A 232 -34.88 0.54 9.42
C ARG A 232 -36.13 0.39 10.26
N ARG A 233 -36.67 -0.83 10.40
CA ARG A 233 -37.82 -1.10 11.29
C ARG A 233 -37.53 -0.76 12.75
N ARG A 234 -36.25 -0.69 13.15
CA ARG A 234 -35.79 -0.30 14.49
C ARG A 234 -35.42 1.18 14.59
N GLY A 235 -35.75 1.99 13.58
CA GLY A 235 -35.45 3.42 13.55
C GLY A 235 -33.99 3.76 13.25
N ILE A 236 -33.16 2.80 12.82
CA ILE A 236 -31.76 3.06 12.48
C ILE A 236 -31.68 3.57 11.03
N THR A 237 -31.00 4.70 10.83
CA THR A 237 -30.79 5.27 9.50
C THR A 237 -29.76 4.45 8.72
N VAL A 238 -30.24 3.82 7.64
CA VAL A 238 -29.41 3.06 6.70
C VAL A 238 -29.35 3.78 5.37
N GLY A 239 -28.14 4.08 4.94
CA GLY A 239 -27.82 4.59 3.62
C GLY A 239 -26.78 3.72 2.95
N GLY A 240 -26.42 4.03 1.71
CA GLY A 240 -25.47 3.27 0.93
C GLY A 240 -25.87 3.09 -0.52
N VAL A 241 -25.10 2.25 -1.21
CA VAL A 241 -25.33 1.91 -2.61
C VAL A 241 -25.31 0.39 -2.76
N VAL A 242 -26.29 -0.14 -3.49
CA VAL A 242 -26.34 -1.56 -3.87
C VAL A 242 -26.29 -1.76 -5.38
N GLN A 243 -25.90 -2.95 -5.81
CA GLN A 243 -25.75 -3.31 -7.21
C GLN A 243 -26.73 -4.39 -7.67
N PRO A 244 -28.04 -4.09 -7.79
CA PRO A 244 -29.01 -5.06 -8.25
C PRO A 244 -28.69 -5.54 -9.66
N ALA A 245 -28.70 -6.86 -9.85
CA ALA A 245 -28.52 -7.50 -11.14
C ALA A 245 -29.71 -7.24 -12.07
N GLN A 246 -29.43 -6.95 -13.34
CA GLN A 246 -30.42 -6.87 -14.41
C GLN A 246 -30.51 -8.21 -15.13
N TYR A 247 -31.74 -8.66 -15.41
CA TYR A 247 -32.03 -9.87 -16.15
C TYR A 247 -32.91 -9.58 -17.36
N ARG A 248 -32.63 -10.24 -18.47
CA ARG A 248 -33.49 -10.26 -19.67
C ARG A 248 -33.59 -11.71 -20.15
N GLN A 249 -34.81 -12.22 -20.31
CA GLN A 249 -35.07 -13.62 -20.72
C GLN A 249 -34.28 -14.64 -19.87
N GLY A 250 -34.27 -14.47 -18.54
CA GLY A 250 -33.57 -15.37 -17.61
C GLY A 250 -32.04 -15.25 -17.60
N ARG A 251 -31.43 -14.44 -18.47
CA ARG A 251 -29.98 -14.20 -18.50
C ARG A 251 -29.62 -12.88 -17.85
N LYS A 252 -28.56 -12.88 -17.03
CA LYS A 252 -28.01 -11.66 -16.43
C LYS A 252 -27.37 -10.77 -17.49
N THR A 253 -27.95 -9.61 -17.73
CA THR A 253 -27.51 -8.66 -18.77
C THR A 253 -26.62 -7.54 -18.23
N GLY A 254 -26.62 -7.32 -16.91
CA GLY A 254 -25.90 -6.19 -16.33
C GLY A 254 -26.17 -5.99 -14.85
N TYR A 255 -25.82 -4.79 -14.38
CA TYR A 255 -26.05 -4.30 -13.04
C TYR A 255 -26.50 -2.84 -13.10
N ARG A 256 -27.37 -2.46 -12.17
CA ARG A 256 -27.63 -1.06 -11.83
C ARG A 256 -26.96 -0.72 -10.52
N LEU A 257 -26.84 0.56 -10.23
CA LEU A 257 -26.63 1.06 -8.88
C LEU A 257 -27.95 1.58 -8.35
N ARG A 258 -28.23 1.35 -7.07
CA ARG A 258 -29.39 1.89 -6.37
C ARG A 258 -28.95 2.56 -5.08
N ASP A 259 -29.47 3.75 -4.84
CA ASP A 259 -29.30 4.48 -3.60
C ASP A 259 -30.28 3.90 -2.58
N ILE A 260 -29.75 3.41 -1.47
CA ILE A 260 -30.55 2.82 -0.40
C ILE A 260 -31.49 3.84 0.22
N ALA A 261 -31.07 5.10 0.39
CA ALA A 261 -31.88 6.12 1.06
C ALA A 261 -33.04 6.62 0.18
N SER A 262 -32.77 6.99 -1.07
CA SER A 262 -33.77 7.58 -1.97
C SER A 262 -34.49 6.57 -2.87
N GLY A 263 -33.90 5.40 -3.10
CA GLY A 263 -34.37 4.43 -4.10
C GLY A 263 -34.00 4.78 -5.54
N GLU A 264 -33.32 5.91 -5.80
CA GLU A 264 -32.86 6.31 -7.13
C GLU A 264 -31.92 5.25 -7.72
N GLU A 265 -32.08 4.96 -9.02
CA GLU A 265 -31.28 3.97 -9.74
C GLU A 265 -30.62 4.54 -10.99
N ILE A 266 -29.42 4.06 -11.30
CA ILE A 266 -28.71 4.35 -12.56
C ILE A 266 -28.16 3.05 -13.16
N ASP A 267 -28.13 2.97 -14.48
CA ASP A 267 -27.41 1.90 -15.19
C ASP A 267 -25.92 1.98 -14.88
N PHE A 268 -25.30 0.82 -14.64
CA PHE A 268 -23.92 0.79 -14.16
C PHE A 268 -23.01 -0.14 -14.94
N ALA A 269 -23.46 -1.35 -15.24
CA ALA A 269 -22.62 -2.28 -15.98
C ALA A 269 -23.46 -3.10 -16.95
N ARG A 270 -22.93 -3.30 -18.16
CA ARG A 270 -23.58 -4.12 -19.19
C ARG A 270 -22.64 -5.26 -19.60
N ARG A 271 -23.23 -6.43 -19.83
CA ARG A 271 -22.47 -7.60 -20.29
C ARG A 271 -21.86 -7.30 -21.66
N SER A 272 -20.57 -7.56 -21.82
CA SER A 272 -19.87 -7.36 -23.09
C SER A 272 -19.44 -8.70 -23.67
N SER A 273 -19.48 -8.84 -25.00
CA SER A 273 -18.99 -10.00 -25.73
C SER A 273 -17.47 -9.98 -25.96
N ALA A 274 -16.84 -8.81 -25.83
CA ALA A 274 -15.38 -8.67 -25.78
C ALA A 274 -14.86 -8.95 -24.36
N ALA A 275 -13.55 -9.23 -24.23
CA ALA A 275 -12.90 -9.26 -22.91
C ALA A 275 -13.19 -7.93 -22.19
N GLY A 276 -14.02 -7.97 -21.15
CA GLY A 276 -14.41 -6.78 -20.41
C GLY A 276 -13.28 -6.27 -19.54
N GLU A 277 -13.57 -5.22 -18.75
CA GLU A 277 -12.54 -4.58 -17.93
C GLU A 277 -11.99 -5.55 -16.88
N GLN A 278 -10.65 -5.61 -16.78
CA GLN A 278 -9.92 -6.37 -15.76
C GLN A 278 -10.33 -7.86 -15.65
N GLY A 279 -10.70 -8.49 -16.77
CA GLY A 279 -11.06 -9.91 -16.82
C GLY A 279 -12.51 -10.23 -16.41
N LEU A 280 -13.34 -9.22 -16.16
CA LEU A 280 -14.77 -9.39 -15.91
C LEU A 280 -15.55 -9.38 -17.24
N PRO A 281 -16.64 -10.15 -17.38
CA PRO A 281 -17.46 -10.16 -18.60
C PRO A 281 -18.41 -8.95 -18.72
N PHE A 282 -18.06 -7.83 -18.08
CA PHE A 282 -18.88 -6.61 -18.00
C PHE A 282 -18.06 -5.37 -18.35
N ARG A 283 -18.72 -4.41 -19.00
CA ARG A 283 -18.23 -3.05 -19.19
C ARG A 283 -18.96 -2.13 -18.22
N PHE A 284 -18.21 -1.38 -17.43
CA PHE A 284 -18.75 -0.44 -16.46
C PHE A 284 -18.91 0.96 -17.08
N ASP A 285 -19.93 1.68 -16.61
CA ASP A 285 -20.17 3.07 -16.98
C ASP A 285 -19.45 4.00 -15.99
N PRO A 286 -18.52 4.86 -16.46
CA PRO A 286 -17.85 5.85 -15.61
C PRO A 286 -18.82 6.72 -14.80
N ALA A 287 -19.96 7.09 -15.38
CA ALA A 287 -20.97 7.91 -14.70
C ALA A 287 -21.53 7.22 -13.45
N GLY A 288 -21.65 5.89 -13.48
CA GLY A 288 -22.11 5.14 -12.31
C GLY A 288 -21.09 5.12 -11.17
N TRP A 289 -19.78 5.13 -11.46
CA TRP A 289 -18.74 5.25 -10.43
C TRP A 289 -18.76 6.63 -9.76
N GLU A 290 -18.93 7.70 -10.54
CA GLU A 290 -19.07 9.06 -9.99
C GLU A 290 -20.33 9.19 -9.14
N TRP A 291 -21.46 8.71 -9.68
CA TRP A 291 -22.74 8.71 -8.99
C TRP A 291 -22.69 7.95 -7.66
N SER A 292 -22.11 6.74 -7.64
CA SER A 292 -22.01 5.95 -6.40
C SER A 292 -21.10 6.62 -5.37
N ARG A 293 -19.95 7.17 -5.78
CA ARG A 293 -19.01 7.88 -4.89
C ARG A 293 -19.68 9.08 -4.21
N ASP A 294 -20.44 9.84 -4.98
CA ASP A 294 -21.19 11.00 -4.49
C ASP A 294 -22.32 10.60 -3.52
N ARG A 295 -23.07 9.52 -3.83
CA ARG A 295 -24.09 8.95 -2.93
C ARG A 295 -23.49 8.44 -1.63
N LEU A 296 -22.39 7.68 -1.69
CA LEU A 296 -21.69 7.17 -0.51
C LEU A 296 -21.19 8.33 0.36
N ARG A 297 -20.59 9.37 -0.24
CA ARG A 297 -20.14 10.56 0.49
C ARG A 297 -21.28 11.26 1.21
N ARG A 298 -22.41 11.51 0.54
CA ARG A 298 -23.58 12.15 1.17
C ARG A 298 -24.16 11.31 2.29
N GLN A 299 -24.31 10.01 2.07
CA GLN A 299 -24.97 9.11 3.02
C GLN A 299 -24.11 8.79 4.23
N SER A 300 -22.78 8.69 4.06
CA SER A 300 -21.84 8.51 5.17
C SER A 300 -21.96 9.59 6.25
N ARG A 301 -22.49 10.78 5.91
CA ARG A 301 -22.67 11.91 6.84
C ARG A 301 -24.01 11.91 7.58
N ARG A 302 -24.99 11.12 7.10
CA ARG A 302 -26.39 11.18 7.55
C ARG A 302 -26.90 9.85 8.08
N ALA A 303 -26.38 8.74 7.56
CA ALA A 303 -26.77 7.41 7.94
C ALA A 303 -25.83 6.90 9.04
N ARG A 304 -26.41 6.22 10.03
CA ARG A 304 -25.67 5.50 11.07
C ARG A 304 -25.02 4.24 10.52
N VAL A 305 -25.66 3.61 9.54
CA VAL A 305 -25.15 2.42 8.85
C VAL A 305 -24.99 2.72 7.36
N LEU A 306 -23.78 2.48 6.85
CA LEU A 306 -23.45 2.62 5.43
C LEU A 306 -23.34 1.24 4.79
N LEU A 307 -24.14 1.00 3.75
CA LEU A 307 -24.21 -0.28 3.05
C LEU A 307 -23.53 -0.17 1.68
N VAL A 308 -22.63 -1.09 1.35
CA VAL A 308 -21.96 -1.12 0.03
C VAL A 308 -22.01 -2.51 -0.55
N ASP A 309 -22.56 -2.62 -1.76
CA ASP A 309 -22.61 -3.86 -2.54
C ASP A 309 -22.18 -3.57 -3.99
N GLU A 310 -21.17 -4.24 -4.57
CA GLU A 310 -20.27 -5.27 -4.01
C GLU A 310 -18.80 -4.79 -3.96
N LEU A 311 -18.02 -5.29 -2.98
CA LEU A 311 -16.55 -5.24 -3.00
C LEU A 311 -15.99 -6.56 -3.54
N GLY A 312 -15.35 -6.51 -4.70
CA GLY A 312 -14.88 -7.68 -5.43
C GLY A 312 -13.49 -7.53 -6.04
N LEU A 313 -13.28 -8.15 -7.21
CA LEU A 313 -11.98 -8.20 -7.87
C LEU A 313 -11.44 -6.81 -8.24
N LEU A 314 -12.30 -5.87 -8.64
CA LEU A 314 -11.89 -4.50 -8.96
C LEU A 314 -11.37 -3.79 -7.71
N GLU A 315 -12.08 -3.96 -6.59
CA GLU A 315 -11.73 -3.38 -5.30
C GLU A 315 -10.48 -4.02 -4.70
N ALA A 316 -10.28 -5.33 -4.89
CA ALA A 316 -9.04 -6.01 -4.51
C ALA A 316 -7.81 -5.49 -5.27
N GLY A 317 -8.00 -4.93 -6.46
CA GLY A 317 -6.99 -4.19 -7.22
C GLY A 317 -6.84 -2.71 -6.82
N GLY A 318 -7.52 -2.25 -5.76
CA GLY A 318 -7.49 -0.86 -5.29
C GLY A 318 -8.44 0.10 -6.02
N GLY A 319 -9.28 -0.40 -6.92
CA GLY A 319 -10.24 0.38 -7.68
C GLY A 319 -11.67 0.36 -7.11
N GLY A 320 -12.63 0.68 -7.96
CA GLY A 320 -14.06 0.54 -7.70
C GLY A 320 -14.56 1.30 -6.46
N HIS A 321 -15.46 0.67 -5.69
CA HIS A 321 -16.08 1.30 -4.51
C HIS A 321 -15.13 1.45 -3.33
N LEU A 322 -14.05 0.68 -3.28
CA LEU A 322 -13.07 0.76 -2.20
C LEU A 322 -12.46 2.16 -2.11
N GLN A 323 -12.12 2.77 -3.26
CA GLN A 323 -11.59 4.13 -3.28
C GLN A 323 -12.60 5.13 -2.71
N ALA A 324 -13.89 4.97 -3.02
CA ALA A 324 -14.94 5.82 -2.48
C ALA A 324 -15.02 5.70 -0.96
N LEU A 325 -14.97 4.48 -0.42
CA LEU A 325 -14.98 4.21 1.02
C LEU A 325 -13.75 4.78 1.74
N LEU A 326 -12.55 4.53 1.23
CA LEU A 326 -11.30 5.04 1.82
C LEU A 326 -11.26 6.58 1.80
N SER A 327 -11.88 7.21 0.78
CA SER A 327 -11.93 8.67 0.66
C SER A 327 -12.86 9.36 1.67
N LEU A 328 -13.72 8.62 2.38
CA LEU A 328 -14.65 9.20 3.35
C LEU A 328 -13.93 9.82 4.56
N GLY A 329 -12.85 9.18 5.02
CA GLY A 329 -11.96 9.66 6.08
C GLY A 329 -12.70 10.25 7.29
N ALA A 330 -12.23 11.41 7.77
CA ALA A 330 -12.81 12.13 8.89
C ALA A 330 -14.23 12.69 8.63
N ALA A 331 -14.72 12.67 7.39
CA ALA A 331 -16.08 13.10 7.07
C ALA A 331 -17.13 11.99 7.28
N ASN A 332 -16.70 10.75 7.47
CA ASN A 332 -17.61 9.65 7.81
C ASN A 332 -18.28 9.90 9.17
N ARG A 333 -19.56 9.63 9.24
CA ARG A 333 -20.39 9.65 10.46
C ARG A 333 -21.16 8.35 10.65
N ALA A 334 -21.02 7.38 9.73
CA ALA A 334 -21.58 6.05 9.92
C ALA A 334 -20.74 5.29 10.95
N ASP A 335 -21.42 4.66 11.91
CA ASP A 335 -20.82 3.82 12.95
C ASP A 335 -20.46 2.44 12.42
N VAL A 336 -21.21 1.96 11.41
CA VAL A 336 -21.08 0.61 10.87
C VAL A 336 -21.08 0.65 9.34
N TRP A 337 -20.17 -0.10 8.73
CA TRP A 337 -20.20 -0.41 7.31
C TRP A 337 -20.64 -1.85 7.10
N LEU A 338 -21.74 -2.03 6.36
CA LEU A 338 -22.24 -3.33 5.93
C LEU A 338 -21.79 -3.57 4.48
N LEU A 339 -20.91 -4.54 4.28
CA LEU A 339 -20.21 -4.75 3.01
C LEU A 339 -20.59 -6.11 2.42
N ALA A 340 -20.96 -6.16 1.14
CA ALA A 340 -20.99 -7.42 0.41
C ALA A 340 -19.61 -7.66 -0.16
N VAL A 341 -19.00 -8.80 0.17
CA VAL A 341 -17.62 -9.10 -0.18
C VAL A 341 -17.55 -10.44 -0.91
N ARG A 342 -16.84 -10.48 -2.04
CA ARG A 342 -16.57 -11.76 -2.71
C ARG A 342 -15.60 -12.59 -1.87
N ALA A 343 -15.92 -13.88 -1.71
CA ALA A 343 -15.11 -14.79 -0.90
C ALA A 343 -13.64 -14.88 -1.37
N ASP A 344 -13.40 -14.86 -2.68
CA ASP A 344 -12.06 -14.90 -3.30
C ASP A 344 -11.22 -13.63 -3.03
N CYS A 345 -11.85 -12.54 -2.59
CA CYS A 345 -11.21 -11.25 -2.34
C CYS A 345 -11.19 -10.85 -0.86
N ALA A 346 -11.86 -11.63 0.01
CA ALA A 346 -12.11 -11.24 1.40
C ALA A 346 -10.82 -11.01 2.20
N GLU A 347 -9.82 -11.87 2.04
CA GLU A 347 -8.54 -11.72 2.77
C GLU A 347 -7.78 -10.46 2.34
N VAL A 348 -7.72 -10.20 1.03
CA VAL A 348 -7.04 -9.02 0.47
C VAL A 348 -7.76 -7.75 0.92
N LEU A 349 -9.08 -7.69 0.77
CA LEU A 349 -9.90 -6.55 1.17
C LEU A 349 -9.86 -6.33 2.69
N GLY A 350 -9.83 -7.40 3.48
CA GLY A 350 -9.64 -7.34 4.93
C GLY A 350 -8.32 -6.66 5.28
N ARG A 351 -7.21 -7.02 4.63
CA ARG A 351 -5.92 -6.35 4.85
C ARG A 351 -5.95 -4.88 4.47
N MET A 352 -6.60 -4.51 3.36
CA MET A 352 -6.70 -3.12 2.90
C MET A 352 -7.57 -2.25 3.81
N LEU A 353 -8.60 -2.83 4.42
CA LEU A 353 -9.56 -2.12 5.28
C LEU A 353 -9.17 -2.17 6.78
N GLY A 354 -8.11 -2.88 7.16
CA GLY A 354 -7.68 -3.02 8.56
C GLY A 354 -8.43 -4.08 9.36
N GLY A 355 -9.01 -5.08 8.68
CA GLY A 355 -9.73 -6.23 9.23
C GLY A 355 -11.25 -6.05 9.25
N PHE A 356 -11.99 -7.16 9.17
CA PHE A 356 -13.44 -7.16 9.42
C PHE A 356 -13.72 -7.47 10.88
N ASP A 357 -14.58 -6.68 11.52
CA ASP A 357 -15.01 -6.92 12.91
C ASP A 357 -16.01 -8.10 12.98
N ALA A 358 -16.74 -8.35 11.89
CA ALA A 358 -17.56 -9.55 11.73
C ALA A 358 -17.62 -10.01 10.26
N MET A 359 -17.61 -11.32 10.05
CA MET A 359 -17.81 -11.95 8.74
C MET A 359 -19.01 -12.90 8.81
N LEU A 360 -19.97 -12.70 7.92
CA LEU A 360 -21.25 -13.37 7.90
C LEU A 360 -21.41 -14.15 6.60
N GLN A 361 -22.11 -15.28 6.67
CA GLN A 361 -22.50 -16.03 5.48
C GLN A 361 -23.81 -15.47 4.90
N PRO A 362 -24.04 -15.60 3.58
CA PRO A 362 -25.32 -15.25 2.97
C PRO A 362 -26.44 -16.11 3.57
N GLY A 363 -27.63 -15.54 3.72
CA GLY A 363 -28.77 -16.24 4.31
C GLY A 363 -28.73 -16.37 5.84
N CYS A 364 -27.78 -15.72 6.52
CA CYS A 364 -27.83 -15.60 7.97
C CYS A 364 -29.09 -14.87 8.43
N ASP A 365 -29.65 -15.29 9.57
CA ASP A 365 -30.80 -14.64 10.18
C ASP A 365 -30.46 -13.18 10.53
N PRO A 366 -31.16 -12.19 9.96
CA PRO A 366 -30.93 -10.78 10.25
C PRO A 366 -30.98 -10.46 11.74
N GLU A 367 -31.84 -11.13 12.51
CA GLU A 367 -32.00 -10.87 13.95
C GLU A 367 -30.76 -11.27 14.76
N HIS A 368 -30.12 -12.38 14.40
CA HIS A 368 -28.86 -12.81 15.01
C HIS A 368 -27.73 -11.80 14.75
N VAL A 369 -27.64 -11.29 13.53
CA VAL A 369 -26.63 -10.32 13.11
C VAL A 369 -26.85 -8.97 13.79
N LEU A 370 -28.11 -8.52 13.89
CA LEU A 370 -28.47 -7.29 14.58
C LEU A 370 -28.04 -7.30 16.04
N ARG A 371 -28.17 -8.44 16.73
CA ARG A 371 -27.65 -8.57 18.10
C ARG A 371 -26.13 -8.32 18.15
N GLN A 372 -25.35 -8.84 17.21
CA GLN A 372 -23.90 -8.60 17.18
C GLN A 372 -23.53 -7.15 16.83
N ILE A 373 -24.33 -6.50 15.98
CA ILE A 373 -24.14 -5.09 15.60
C ILE A 373 -24.54 -4.16 16.75
N ILE A 374 -25.71 -4.38 17.38
CA ILE A 374 -26.33 -3.52 18.40
C ILE A 374 -25.78 -3.77 19.81
N LEU A 375 -25.48 -5.03 20.22
CA LEU A 375 -25.02 -5.31 21.60
C LEU A 375 -23.66 -4.70 21.93
N ALA A 376 -22.85 -4.38 20.93
CA ALA A 376 -21.58 -3.69 21.17
C ALA A 376 -21.72 -2.17 21.37
N ASP A 377 -22.93 -1.60 21.24
CA ASP A 377 -23.27 -0.27 21.78
C ASP A 377 -23.75 -0.33 23.24
N GLY A 378 -23.96 -1.51 23.82
CA GLY A 378 -24.51 -1.73 25.17
C GLY A 378 -23.57 -1.41 26.33
N GLY A 379 -22.57 -0.55 26.13
CA GLY A 379 -21.62 -0.10 27.15
C GLY A 379 -22.15 1.00 28.07
N GLN A 380 -23.45 1.01 28.39
CA GLN A 380 -23.97 1.65 29.60
C GLN A 380 -25.21 0.87 30.05
N ALA A 381 -25.03 0.07 31.09
CA ALA A 381 -26.12 -0.40 31.90
C ALA A 381 -26.88 0.82 32.42
N GLY A 382 -28.01 1.12 31.77
CA GLY A 382 -29.05 1.91 32.38
C GLY A 382 -29.41 1.23 33.69
N ASN A 383 -29.17 1.92 34.79
CA ASN A 383 -29.57 1.54 36.12
C ASN A 383 -31.11 1.51 36.18
N CYS A 384 -31.71 0.43 35.66
CA CYS A 384 -33.09 0.08 35.93
C CYS A 384 -33.13 -0.64 37.28
N ALA A 385 -32.89 0.12 38.35
CA ALA A 385 -33.37 -0.26 39.67
C ALA A 385 -34.88 0.03 39.70
N GLY A 386 -35.68 -1.00 39.42
CA GLY A 386 -37.09 -1.00 39.75
C GLY A 386 -37.29 -1.33 41.23
N ARG A 387 -38.09 -0.52 41.93
CA ARG A 387 -39.01 -0.91 43.01
C ARG A 387 -39.92 0.30 43.28
N ALA A 388 -41.14 0.33 42.77
CA ALA A 388 -42.33 -0.38 43.23
C ALA A 388 -42.73 0.00 44.67
N LYS A 389 -43.85 0.73 44.75
CA LYS A 389 -44.85 0.81 45.83
C LYS A 389 -44.49 0.14 47.16
N ALA A 390 -44.46 0.94 48.21
CA ALA A 390 -45.26 0.76 49.41
C ALA A 390 -45.95 2.11 49.69
#